data_AF-A0A7K4G2Z6-F1
#
_entry.id   AF-A0A7K4G2Z6-F1
#
_cell.length_a   1.000
_cell.length_b   1.000
_cell.length_c   1.000
_cell.angle_alpha   90.00
_cell.angle_beta   90.00
_cell.angle_gamma   90.00
#
_symmetry.space_group_name_H-M   'P 1'
#
loop_
_entity.id
_entity.type
_entity.pdbx_description
1 polymer ?
#
loop_
_entity_poly.entity_id
_entity_poly.type
_entity_poly.pdbx_seq_one_letter_code
_entity_poly.pdbx_strand_id
1 'polypeptide(L)'
;MRVFKHGDSLAIVLPDSVAKAVSARVNDDVDFLEVKPGVFVLVFKESLKKELAPLVPDHQVKPKKTGLLDKGFLVVQDEEKAKELSIQLEPEIKSGNVLGVRGFDKRYYIVSKWFLEQQSPKLYAFMKEKDCRVQEIADFLKISLEAAQSLVFVLKENGELLEKKQGLYKLI
;
A
#
# COMPACT_ATOMS: atom_id res chain seq x y z
N MET A 1 2.97 -27.10 -29.71
CA MET A 1 3.35 -26.44 -28.45
C MET A 1 4.43 -27.28 -27.79
N ARG A 2 5.46 -26.68 -27.22
CA ARG A 2 6.50 -27.41 -26.46
C ARG A 2 6.61 -26.77 -25.09
N VAL A 3 6.72 -27.59 -24.06
CA VAL A 3 6.90 -27.14 -22.68
C VAL A 3 8.20 -27.75 -22.18
N PHE A 4 9.08 -26.94 -21.62
CA PHE A 4 10.35 -27.39 -21.06
C PHE A 4 10.81 -26.47 -19.94
N LYS A 5 11.66 -26.99 -19.06
CA LYS A 5 12.32 -26.20 -18.02
C LYS A 5 13.51 -25.45 -18.62
N HIS A 6 13.65 -24.16 -18.32
CA HIS A 6 14.78 -23.34 -18.72
C HIS A 6 15.31 -22.58 -17.48
N GLY A 7 16.42 -23.06 -16.92
CA GLY A 7 16.88 -22.60 -15.60
C GLY A 7 15.85 -22.92 -14.52
N ASP A 8 15.46 -21.91 -13.75
CA ASP A 8 14.41 -22.01 -12.73
C ASP A 8 13.00 -21.69 -13.25
N SER A 9 12.87 -21.45 -14.56
CA SER A 9 11.60 -21.06 -15.20
C SER A 9 11.00 -22.19 -16.03
N LEU A 10 9.67 -22.18 -16.18
CA LEU A 10 8.96 -22.98 -17.16
C LEU A 10 8.85 -22.18 -18.47
N ALA A 11 9.35 -22.75 -19.57
CA ALA A 11 9.25 -22.16 -20.89
C ALA A 11 8.19 -22.89 -21.73
N ILE A 12 7.33 -22.11 -22.38
CA ILE A 12 6.30 -22.61 -23.29
C ILE A 12 6.53 -21.97 -24.65
N VAL A 13 6.81 -22.80 -25.66
CA VAL A 13 6.95 -22.35 -27.05
C VAL A 13 5.62 -22.56 -27.76
N LEU A 14 4.98 -21.43 -28.07
CA LEU A 14 3.77 -21.36 -28.87
C LEU A 14 4.15 -21.37 -30.36
N PRO A 15 3.45 -22.15 -31.20
CA PRO A 15 3.56 -22.01 -32.65
C PRO A 15 3.13 -20.60 -33.10
N ASP A 16 3.75 -20.07 -34.16
CA ASP A 16 3.45 -18.74 -34.71
C ASP A 16 1.95 -18.54 -35.01
N SER A 17 1.27 -19.59 -35.48
CA SER A 17 -0.18 -19.54 -35.74
C SER A 17 -0.99 -19.27 -34.47
N VAL A 18 -0.59 -19.86 -33.34
CA VAL A 18 -1.26 -19.68 -32.04
C VAL A 18 -0.93 -18.29 -31.48
N ALA A 19 0.35 -17.90 -31.50
CA ALA A 19 0.78 -16.58 -31.01
C ALA A 19 0.05 -15.45 -31.74
N LYS A 20 -0.09 -15.55 -33.07
CA LYS A 20 -0.86 -14.58 -33.88
C LYS A 20 -2.35 -14.61 -33.54
N ALA A 21 -2.95 -15.80 -33.38
CA ALA A 21 -4.37 -15.91 -33.07
C ALA A 21 -4.75 -15.28 -31.72
N VAL A 22 -3.85 -15.34 -30.73
CA VAL A 22 -4.06 -14.73 -29.41
C VAL A 22 -3.42 -13.33 -29.28
N SER A 23 -2.88 -12.79 -30.38
CA SER A 23 -2.17 -11.49 -30.40
C SER A 23 -1.01 -11.37 -29.39
N ALA A 24 -0.38 -12.49 -29.00
CA ALA A 24 0.76 -12.50 -28.09
C ALA A 24 2.00 -11.90 -28.74
N ARG A 25 2.72 -11.07 -27.99
CA ARG A 25 4.01 -10.47 -28.35
C ARG A 25 5.09 -10.93 -27.38
N VAL A 26 6.34 -10.78 -27.81
CA VAL A 26 7.50 -11.02 -26.94
C VAL A 26 7.45 -10.01 -25.79
N ASN A 27 7.60 -10.51 -24.55
CA ASN A 27 7.51 -9.75 -23.29
C ASN A 27 6.11 -9.31 -22.85
N ASP A 28 5.04 -9.88 -23.39
CA ASP A 28 3.71 -9.67 -22.81
C ASP A 28 3.64 -10.26 -21.39
N ASP A 29 3.05 -9.50 -20.45
CA ASP A 29 2.84 -9.93 -19.08
C ASP A 29 1.56 -10.79 -18.99
N VAL A 30 1.76 -12.09 -18.78
CA VAL A 30 0.72 -13.12 -18.78
C VAL A 30 0.72 -13.87 -17.46
N ASP A 31 -0.45 -14.41 -17.11
CA ASP A 31 -0.64 -15.25 -15.93
C ASP A 31 -1.41 -16.53 -16.28
N PHE A 32 -1.26 -17.56 -15.45
CA PHE A 32 -2.02 -18.80 -15.56
C PHE A 32 -3.14 -18.81 -14.54
N LEU A 33 -4.37 -18.99 -15.01
CA LEU A 33 -5.54 -19.13 -14.15
C LEU A 33 -6.16 -20.51 -14.32
N GLU A 34 -6.26 -21.28 -13.24
CA GLU A 34 -6.95 -22.57 -13.25
C GLU A 34 -8.46 -22.34 -13.29
N VAL A 35 -9.12 -22.73 -14.38
CA VAL A 35 -10.58 -22.58 -14.55
C VAL A 35 -11.34 -23.84 -14.14
N LYS A 36 -10.66 -24.99 -14.17
CA LYS A 36 -11.13 -26.30 -13.71
C LYS A 36 -9.92 -27.11 -13.26
N PRO A 37 -10.09 -28.14 -12.41
CA PRO A 37 -8.98 -29.01 -12.01
C PRO A 37 -8.16 -29.50 -13.21
N GLY A 38 -6.90 -29.09 -13.29
CA GLY A 38 -5.97 -29.43 -14.37
C GLY A 38 -6.14 -28.66 -15.68
N VAL A 39 -7.04 -27.67 -15.74
CA VAL A 39 -7.30 -26.82 -16.92
C VAL A 39 -6.94 -25.38 -16.60
N PHE A 40 -5.87 -24.91 -17.25
CA PHE A 40 -5.37 -23.55 -17.09
C PHE A 40 -5.63 -22.73 -18.35
N VAL A 41 -6.01 -21.48 -18.17
CA VAL A 41 -6.05 -20.48 -19.24
C VAL A 41 -4.88 -19.51 -19.06
N LEU A 42 -4.24 -19.16 -20.17
CA LEU A 42 -3.25 -18.09 -20.19
C LEU A 42 -4.00 -16.78 -20.41
N VAL A 43 -3.85 -15.85 -19.48
CA VAL A 43 -4.55 -14.57 -19.47
C VAL A 43 -3.55 -13.43 -19.50
N PHE A 44 -3.77 -12.47 -20.40
CA PHE A 44 -3.01 -11.23 -20.42
C PHE A 44 -3.47 -10.36 -19.25
N LYS A 45 -2.53 -9.89 -18.42
CA LYS A 45 -2.88 -9.05 -17.26
C LYS A 45 -3.56 -7.75 -17.67
N GLU A 46 -3.26 -7.22 -18.85
CA GLU A 46 -3.95 -6.04 -19.39
C GLU A 46 -5.44 -6.29 -19.67
N SER A 47 -5.78 -7.46 -20.22
CA SER A 47 -7.17 -7.84 -20.50
C SER A 47 -7.94 -8.05 -19.21
N LEU A 48 -7.31 -8.70 -18.22
CA LEU A 48 -7.88 -8.85 -16.88
C LEU A 48 -8.16 -7.49 -16.23
N LYS A 49 -7.24 -6.53 -16.31
CA LYS A 49 -7.46 -5.18 -15.77
C LYS A 49 -8.67 -4.50 -16.41
N LYS A 50 -8.89 -4.65 -17.72
CA LYS A 50 -10.02 -4.03 -18.43
C LYS A 50 -11.36 -4.67 -18.07
N GLU A 51 -11.41 -5.99 -17.96
CA GLU A 51 -12.65 -6.71 -17.61
C GLU A 51 -12.98 -6.62 -16.11
N LEU A 52 -11.96 -6.55 -15.25
CA LEU A 52 -12.14 -6.42 -13.81
C LEU A 52 -12.35 -4.97 -13.36
N ALA A 53 -11.87 -3.96 -14.11
CA ALA A 53 -12.08 -2.54 -13.80
C ALA A 53 -13.56 -2.16 -13.56
N PRO A 54 -14.55 -2.63 -14.34
CA PRO A 54 -15.95 -2.36 -14.04
C PRO A 54 -16.54 -3.22 -12.90
N LEU A 55 -15.90 -4.33 -12.54
CA LEU A 55 -16.35 -5.25 -11.49
C LEU A 55 -15.73 -4.95 -10.12
N VAL A 56 -14.61 -4.25 -10.10
CA VAL A 56 -13.99 -3.69 -8.90
C VAL A 56 -14.33 -2.20 -8.92
N PRO A 57 -15.41 -1.74 -8.25
CA PRO A 57 -15.59 -0.31 -8.07
C PRO A 57 -14.29 0.24 -7.49
N ASP A 58 -13.82 1.35 -8.08
CA ASP A 58 -12.51 1.99 -7.83
C ASP A 58 -12.26 2.36 -6.36
N HIS A 59 -13.19 2.04 -5.46
CA HIS A 59 -13.10 2.20 -4.02
C HIS A 59 -13.40 0.85 -3.35
N GLN A 60 -12.44 0.39 -2.55
CA GLN A 60 -12.54 -0.71 -1.55
C GLN A 60 -12.09 -2.11 -1.99
N VAL A 61 -10.87 -2.26 -2.51
CA VAL A 61 -10.06 -3.34 -1.93
C VAL A 61 -9.65 -2.85 -0.54
N LYS A 62 -10.53 -3.05 0.46
CA LYS A 62 -10.08 -2.93 1.85
C LYS A 62 -8.87 -3.86 1.97
N PRO A 63 -7.65 -3.36 2.20
CA PRO A 63 -6.52 -4.24 2.36
C PRO A 63 -6.92 -5.27 3.40
N LYS A 64 -6.70 -6.55 3.08
CA LYS A 64 -6.99 -7.67 3.97
C LYS A 64 -6.46 -7.26 5.34
N LYS A 65 -7.37 -6.94 6.28
CA LYS A 65 -6.99 -6.29 7.53
C LYS A 65 -5.91 -7.16 8.16
N THR A 66 -4.68 -6.66 8.19
CA THR A 66 -3.71 -7.18 9.14
C THR A 66 -4.33 -6.90 10.49
N GLY A 67 -4.78 -7.94 11.20
CA GLY A 67 -5.60 -7.81 12.42
C GLY A 67 -4.96 -6.96 13.53
N LEU A 68 -3.72 -6.51 13.34
CA LEU A 68 -3.03 -5.58 14.20
C LEU A 68 -3.42 -4.11 14.02
N LEU A 69 -3.84 -3.69 12.83
CA LEU A 69 -4.12 -2.28 12.50
C LEU A 69 -5.62 -2.05 12.26
N ASP A 70 -6.46 -2.50 13.19
CA ASP A 70 -7.92 -2.38 13.07
C ASP A 70 -8.40 -0.93 12.86
N LYS A 71 -7.68 0.04 13.44
CA LYS A 71 -7.93 1.48 13.31
C LYS A 71 -7.12 2.16 12.20
N GLY A 72 -6.26 1.41 11.51
CA GLY A 72 -5.37 1.90 10.47
C GLY A 72 -4.05 2.50 10.98
N PHE A 73 -3.84 2.59 12.30
CA PHE A 73 -2.61 3.07 12.92
C PHE A 73 -2.34 2.34 14.25
N LEU A 74 -1.10 2.40 14.74
CA LEU A 74 -0.64 1.90 16.03
C LEU A 74 0.53 2.74 16.54
N VAL A 75 0.54 3.07 17.84
CA VAL A 75 1.65 3.76 18.51
C VAL A 75 2.23 2.84 19.56
N VAL A 76 3.55 2.71 19.58
CA VAL A 76 4.27 1.83 20.50
C VAL A 76 5.40 2.61 21.16
N GLN A 77 5.53 2.51 22.47
CA GLN A 77 6.59 3.19 23.23
C GLN A 77 7.78 2.25 23.54
N ASP A 78 7.50 0.95 23.61
CA ASP A 78 8.47 -0.08 23.97
C ASP A 78 9.26 -0.56 22.73
N GLU A 79 10.59 -0.56 22.84
CA GLU A 79 11.49 -0.91 21.75
C GLU A 79 11.47 -2.41 21.42
N GLU A 80 11.32 -3.30 22.42
CA GLU A 80 11.21 -4.74 22.19
C GLU A 80 9.92 -5.05 21.42
N LYS A 81 8.81 -4.48 21.87
CA LYS A 81 7.51 -4.62 21.19
C LYS A 81 7.55 -4.04 19.78
N ALA A 82 8.19 -2.89 19.56
CA ALA A 82 8.33 -2.32 18.23
C ALA A 82 9.16 -3.24 17.30
N LYS A 83 10.19 -3.89 17.82
CA LYS A 83 10.99 -4.86 17.07
C LYS A 83 10.19 -6.11 16.70
N GLU A 84 9.42 -6.66 17.62
CA GLU A 84 8.50 -7.79 17.34
C GLU A 84 7.50 -7.43 16.24
N LEU A 85 6.90 -6.24 16.32
CA LEU A 85 5.95 -5.75 15.32
C LEU A 85 6.59 -5.55 13.96
N SER A 86 7.83 -5.06 13.91
CA SER A 86 8.58 -4.91 12.67
C SER A 86 8.79 -6.26 11.97
N ILE A 87 9.09 -7.31 12.73
CA ILE A 87 9.23 -8.67 12.20
C ILE A 87 7.87 -9.20 11.71
N GLN A 88 6.81 -9.03 12.51
CA GLN A 88 5.46 -9.50 12.16
C GLN A 88 4.89 -8.80 10.92
N LEU A 89 5.20 -7.51 10.74
CA LEU A 89 4.71 -6.67 9.64
C LEU A 89 5.71 -6.55 8.48
N GLU A 90 6.80 -7.31 8.49
CA GLU A 90 7.85 -7.25 7.46
C GLU A 90 7.29 -7.41 6.03
N PRO A 91 6.37 -8.36 5.74
CA PRO A 91 5.77 -8.48 4.40
C PRO A 91 4.98 -7.22 3.98
N GLU A 92 4.25 -6.61 4.91
CA GLU A 92 3.45 -5.42 4.68
C GLU A 92 4.29 -4.16 4.52
N ILE A 93 5.39 -4.06 5.26
CA ILE A 93 6.38 -3.00 5.12
C ILE A 93 7.08 -3.11 3.76
N LYS A 94 7.53 -4.31 3.37
CA LYS A 94 8.17 -4.56 2.06
C LYS A 94 7.24 -4.29 0.89
N SER A 95 5.96 -4.58 1.04
CA SER A 95 4.94 -4.30 0.02
C SER A 95 4.46 -2.84 0.04
N GLY A 96 4.91 -2.01 0.99
CA GLY A 96 4.50 -0.62 1.14
C GLY A 96 3.07 -0.43 1.65
N ASN A 97 2.45 -1.49 2.17
CA ASN A 97 1.10 -1.45 2.75
C ASN A 97 1.09 -0.89 4.18
N VAL A 98 2.24 -0.92 4.85
CA VAL A 98 2.43 -0.35 6.19
C VAL A 98 3.70 0.49 6.18
N LEU A 99 3.62 1.65 6.83
CA LEU A 99 4.73 2.57 7.02
C LEU A 99 4.98 2.69 8.53
N GLY A 100 6.25 2.66 8.93
CA GLY A 100 6.67 2.76 10.31
C GLY A 100 7.75 3.82 10.46
N VAL A 101 7.59 4.75 11.41
CA VAL A 101 8.58 5.81 11.68
C VAL A 101 8.85 5.91 13.19
N ARG A 102 10.11 6.17 13.56
CA ARG A 102 10.51 6.42 14.95
C ARG A 102 10.51 7.92 15.20
N GLY A 103 9.66 8.39 16.12
CA GLY A 103 9.63 9.77 16.55
C GLY A 103 10.79 10.13 17.49
N PHE A 104 11.07 11.43 17.61
CA PHE A 104 12.07 11.97 18.54
C PHE A 104 11.72 11.74 20.02
N ASP A 105 10.43 11.51 20.30
CA ASP A 105 9.90 11.14 21.61
C ASP A 105 10.14 9.66 21.96
N LYS A 106 10.94 8.94 21.15
CA LYS A 106 11.24 7.52 21.26
C LYS A 106 10.02 6.61 21.07
N ARG A 107 8.93 7.13 20.49
CA ARG A 107 7.76 6.32 20.12
C ARG A 107 7.87 5.85 18.67
N TYR A 108 7.23 4.73 18.37
CA TYR A 108 7.14 4.15 17.04
C TYR A 108 5.72 4.32 16.53
N TYR A 109 5.58 5.00 15.40
CA TYR A 109 4.32 5.32 14.75
C TYR A 109 4.18 4.43 13.53
N ILE A 110 3.18 3.56 13.53
CA ILE A 110 2.91 2.60 12.47
C ILE A 110 1.57 2.97 11.84
N VAL A 111 1.54 3.16 10.54
CA VAL A 111 0.34 3.60 9.81
C VAL A 111 0.15 2.73 8.57
N SER A 112 -1.08 2.26 8.37
CA SER A 112 -1.45 1.56 7.14
C SER A 112 -1.57 2.53 5.96
N LYS A 113 -1.20 2.08 4.77
CA LYS A 113 -1.32 2.85 3.52
C LYS A 113 -2.76 3.33 3.30
N TRP A 114 -3.75 2.46 3.53
CA TRP A 114 -5.17 2.81 3.42
C TRP A 114 -5.56 3.97 4.34
N PHE A 115 -5.05 4.01 5.57
CA PHE A 115 -5.34 5.11 6.49
C PHE A 115 -4.76 6.43 5.98
N LEU A 116 -3.54 6.42 5.44
CA LEU A 116 -2.94 7.58 4.79
C LEU A 116 -3.77 8.05 3.60
N GLU A 117 -4.08 7.16 2.66
CA GLU A 117 -4.88 7.47 1.47
C GLU A 117 -6.25 8.10 1.82
N GLN A 118 -6.86 7.69 2.93
CA GLN A 118 -8.13 8.24 3.38
C GLN A 118 -8.04 9.60 4.09
N GLN A 119 -6.97 9.84 4.85
CA GLN A 119 -6.87 11.02 5.72
C GLN A 119 -6.01 12.13 5.11
N SER A 120 -4.94 11.78 4.41
CA SER A 120 -3.98 12.73 3.84
C SER A 120 -4.63 13.75 2.89
N PRO A 121 -5.53 13.39 1.94
CA PRO A 121 -6.16 14.39 1.07
C PRO A 121 -6.97 15.44 1.84
N LYS A 122 -7.67 15.02 2.90
CA LYS A 122 -8.44 15.92 3.77
C LYS A 122 -7.50 16.84 4.54
N LEU A 123 -6.39 16.30 5.02
CA LEU A 123 -5.36 17.06 5.71
C LEU A 123 -4.72 18.12 4.79
N TYR A 124 -4.37 17.76 3.55
CA TYR A 124 -3.80 18.71 2.58
C TYR A 124 -4.76 19.85 2.27
N ALA A 125 -6.05 19.53 2.08
CA ALA A 125 -7.07 20.56 1.87
C ALA A 125 -7.16 21.51 3.08
N PHE A 126 -7.03 21.00 4.30
CA PHE A 126 -7.07 21.79 5.53
C PHE A 126 -5.81 22.67 5.74
N MET A 127 -4.63 22.16 5.35
CA MET A 127 -3.34 22.83 5.56
C MET A 127 -2.90 23.72 4.40
N LYS A 128 -3.67 23.79 3.31
CA LYS A 128 -3.31 24.54 2.09
C LYS A 128 -2.96 26.01 2.35
N GLU A 129 -3.62 26.64 3.31
CA GLU A 129 -3.49 28.08 3.57
C GLU A 129 -2.95 28.42 4.97
N LYS A 130 -2.69 27.40 5.81
CA LYS A 130 -2.27 27.63 7.19
C LYS A 130 -1.37 26.53 7.73
N ASP A 131 -0.46 26.95 8.61
CA ASP A 131 0.28 26.05 9.48
C ASP A 131 -0.67 25.54 10.58
N CYS A 132 -0.59 24.26 10.93
CA CYS A 132 -1.49 23.62 11.90
C CYS A 132 -0.72 22.89 12.99
N ARG A 133 -1.29 22.86 14.20
CA ARG A 133 -0.88 21.98 15.29
C ARG A 133 -1.55 20.62 15.18
N VAL A 134 -0.93 19.59 15.75
CA VAL A 134 -1.47 18.22 15.71
C VAL A 134 -2.86 18.10 16.35
N GLN A 135 -3.14 18.89 17.41
CA GLN A 135 -4.47 18.92 18.02
C GLN A 135 -5.54 19.44 17.03
N GLU A 136 -5.24 20.51 16.29
CA GLU A 136 -6.16 21.08 15.30
C GLU A 136 -6.42 20.10 14.15
N ILE A 137 -5.40 19.32 13.78
CA ILE A 137 -5.52 18.24 12.79
C ILE A 137 -6.44 17.12 13.31
N ALA A 138 -6.26 16.70 14.57
CA ALA A 138 -7.09 15.69 15.20
C ALA A 138 -8.56 16.11 15.26
N ASP A 139 -8.82 17.35 15.67
CA ASP A 139 -10.16 17.92 15.76
C ASP A 139 -10.84 18.04 14.38
N PHE A 140 -10.09 18.52 13.37
CA PHE A 140 -10.61 18.64 12.01
C PHE A 140 -10.94 17.29 11.37
N LEU A 141 -10.03 16.31 11.49
CA LEU A 141 -10.22 14.97 10.91
C LEU A 141 -11.14 14.08 11.76
N LYS A 142 -11.50 14.50 12.98
CA LYS A 142 -12.30 13.74 13.95
C LYS A 142 -11.66 12.38 14.27
N ILE A 143 -10.35 12.37 14.47
CA ILE A 143 -9.55 11.20 14.85
C ILE A 143 -8.89 11.41 16.21
N SER A 144 -8.37 10.36 16.84
CA SER A 144 -7.63 10.52 18.09
C SER A 144 -6.34 11.32 17.88
N LEU A 145 -5.86 11.97 18.94
CA LEU A 145 -4.59 12.70 18.90
C LEU A 145 -3.42 11.80 18.46
N GLU A 146 -3.38 10.56 18.94
CA GLU A 146 -2.35 9.57 18.54
C GLU A 146 -2.43 9.23 17.04
N ALA A 147 -3.63 9.13 16.47
CA ALA A 147 -3.82 8.89 15.04
C ALA A 147 -3.29 10.07 14.21
N ALA A 148 -3.62 11.30 14.64
CA ALA A 148 -3.12 12.52 14.02
C ALA A 148 -1.60 12.66 14.13
N GLN A 149 -1.03 12.33 15.29
CA GLN A 149 0.43 12.28 15.48
C GLN A 149 1.07 11.28 14.52
N SER A 150 0.55 10.06 14.46
CA SER A 150 1.05 9.00 13.57
C SER A 150 1.03 9.45 12.11
N LEU A 151 -0.09 10.03 11.68
CA LEU A 151 -0.26 10.57 10.34
C LEU A 151 0.78 11.66 10.03
N VAL A 152 0.93 12.64 10.92
CA VAL A 152 1.85 13.77 10.72
C VAL A 152 3.31 13.31 10.70
N PHE A 153 3.72 12.39 11.58
CA PHE A 153 5.09 11.89 11.59
C PHE A 153 5.45 11.13 10.32
N VAL A 154 4.55 10.29 9.81
CA VAL A 154 4.79 9.57 8.55
C VAL A 154 4.86 10.54 7.37
N LEU A 155 3.95 11.51 7.28
CA LEU A 155 3.97 12.52 6.20
C LEU A 155 5.18 13.45 6.27
N LYS A 156 5.67 13.75 7.47
CA LYS A 156 6.92 14.49 7.66
C LYS A 156 8.12 13.69 7.13
N GLU A 157 8.20 12.41 7.45
CA GLU A 157 9.29 11.53 6.98
C GLU A 157 9.30 11.39 5.46
N ASN A 158 8.11 11.36 4.83
CA ASN A 158 7.97 11.36 3.38
C ASN A 158 8.32 12.71 2.70
N GLY A 159 8.60 13.76 3.48
CA GLY A 159 8.87 15.10 2.94
C GLY A 159 7.63 15.84 2.44
N GLU A 160 6.43 15.45 2.89
CA GLU A 160 5.16 16.10 2.54
C GLU A 160 4.79 17.21 3.53
N LEU A 161 5.23 17.07 4.79
CA LEU A 161 5.06 18.08 5.84
C LEU A 161 6.41 18.56 6.38
N LEU A 162 6.50 19.85 6.70
CA LEU A 162 7.62 20.47 7.39
C LEU A 162 7.22 20.91 8.79
N GLU A 163 7.96 20.47 9.81
CA GLU A 163 7.80 20.98 11.18
C GLU A 163 8.57 22.29 11.35
N LYS A 164 7.86 23.42 11.44
CA LYS A 164 8.49 24.75 11.56
C LYS A 164 8.92 25.07 12.98
N LYS A 165 8.14 24.59 13.95
CA LYS A 165 8.39 24.68 15.41
C LYS A 165 7.83 23.42 16.04
N GLN A 166 8.24 23.11 17.27
CA GLN A 166 7.78 21.91 17.98
C GLN A 166 6.23 21.81 17.95
N GLY A 167 5.73 20.79 17.26
CA GLY A 167 4.30 20.53 17.11
C GLY A 167 3.52 21.42 16.14
N LEU A 168 4.18 22.28 15.36
CA LEU A 168 3.58 23.15 14.34
C LEU A 168 4.08 22.77 12.94
N TYR A 169 3.17 22.36 12.08
CA TYR A 169 3.47 21.78 10.78
C TYR A 169 2.93 22.64 9.63
N LYS A 170 3.64 22.63 8.51
CA LYS A 170 3.27 23.27 7.26
C LYS A 170 3.34 22.24 6.13
N LEU A 171 2.42 22.32 5.17
CA LEU A 171 2.51 21.57 3.91
C LEU A 171 3.68 22.09 3.05
N ILE A 172 4.51 21.19 2.54
CA ILE A 172 5.68 21.54 1.70
C ILE A 172 5.23 21.98 0.30
#